data_AF-A0A919WC93-F1
#
_entry.id   AF-A0A919WC93-F1
#
_cell.length_a   1.000
_cell.length_b   1.000
_cell.length_c   1.000
_cell.angle_alpha   90.00
_cell.angle_beta   90.00
_cell.angle_gamma   90.00
#
_symmetry.space_group_name_H-M   'P 1'
#
loop_
_entity.id
_entity.type
_entity.pdbx_description
1 polymer ?
#
loop_
_entity_poly.entity_id
_entity_poly.type
_entity_poly.pdbx_seq_one_letter_code
_entity_poly.pdbx_strand_id
1 'polypeptide(L)'
;MGCKCPTRIDHRDYILGMIANVRRWVDSVAGFQGRYLRWESRAVRRLGGWSVPRRWATFVLLPTLLFCCGGTVVGVPAAWVLRQTMEASRGAPSPDAAADSYLMALGYNTEDGLLPILDNDHQDDLLAEWRAYRKAMDNTSPAPSRLDFGALAVGQVVDGRAEVTTEVSATWWGTDGRAIAYSSEEYTWRFKTREDNGWQVVSVEAPTWCGGYVRLDACA
;
A
#
# COMPACT_ATOMS: atom_id res chain seq x y z
N MET A 1 38.74 -42.62 -4.92
CA MET A 1 38.04 -41.48 -4.28
C MET A 1 38.33 -40.24 -5.08
N GLY A 2 37.34 -39.72 -5.82
CA GLY A 2 37.48 -38.52 -6.64
C GLY A 2 36.29 -37.62 -6.42
N CYS A 3 36.51 -36.49 -5.76
CA CYS A 3 35.48 -35.49 -5.49
C CYS A 3 35.16 -34.73 -6.79
N LYS A 4 33.91 -34.80 -7.27
CA LYS A 4 33.38 -33.96 -8.34
C LYS A 4 32.94 -32.62 -7.76
N CYS A 5 33.53 -31.52 -8.25
CA CYS A 5 33.01 -30.17 -8.02
C CYS A 5 31.67 -29.97 -8.76
N PRO A 6 30.69 -29.30 -8.14
CA PRO A 6 29.48 -28.88 -8.85
C PRO A 6 29.78 -27.68 -9.77
N THR A 7 29.15 -27.72 -10.94
CA THR A 7 29.22 -26.74 -12.02
C THR A 7 28.66 -25.38 -11.62
N ARG A 8 29.38 -24.33 -12.04
CA ARG A 8 29.03 -22.91 -11.96
C ARG A 8 27.68 -22.66 -12.66
N ILE A 9 26.68 -22.22 -11.89
CA ILE A 9 25.37 -21.79 -12.41
C ILE A 9 25.56 -20.41 -13.06
N ASP A 10 25.16 -20.28 -14.33
CA ASP A 10 25.32 -19.08 -15.15
C ASP A 10 24.20 -18.07 -14.84
N HIS A 11 24.58 -16.80 -14.66
CA HIS A 11 23.69 -15.71 -14.24
C HIS A 11 22.59 -15.40 -15.27
N ARG A 12 22.73 -15.89 -16.51
CA ARG A 12 21.74 -15.76 -17.60
C ARG A 12 20.50 -16.64 -17.40
N ASP A 13 20.62 -17.79 -16.74
CA ASP A 13 19.49 -18.71 -16.56
C ASP A 13 18.48 -18.19 -15.52
N TYR A 14 18.94 -17.37 -14.56
CA TYR A 14 18.09 -16.77 -13.54
C TYR A 14 17.17 -15.68 -14.11
N ILE A 15 17.70 -14.84 -15.02
CA ILE A 15 16.95 -13.72 -15.63
C ILE A 15 15.88 -14.24 -16.59
N LEU A 16 16.20 -15.28 -17.38
CA LEU A 16 15.24 -15.87 -18.31
C LEU A 16 14.08 -16.60 -17.60
N GLY A 17 14.35 -17.24 -16.46
CA GLY A 17 13.32 -17.84 -15.62
C GLY A 17 12.34 -16.80 -15.03
N MET A 18 12.86 -15.63 -14.62
CA MET A 18 12.06 -14.55 -14.06
C MET A 18 11.14 -13.90 -15.10
N ILE A 19 11.66 -13.62 -16.31
CA ILE A 19 10.87 -13.03 -17.42
C ILE A 19 9.74 -13.98 -17.87
N ALA A 20 10.00 -15.30 -17.91
CA ALA A 20 8.98 -16.28 -18.25
C ALA A 20 7.86 -16.36 -17.21
N ASN A 21 8.17 -16.17 -15.92
CA ASN A 21 7.19 -16.21 -14.84
C ASN A 21 6.33 -14.92 -14.82
N VAL A 22 6.93 -13.76 -15.05
CA VAL A 22 6.21 -12.48 -15.17
C VAL A 22 5.24 -12.53 -16.36
N ARG A 23 5.66 -13.05 -17.51
CA ARG A 23 4.78 -13.16 -18.69
C ARG A 23 3.59 -14.10 -18.44
N ARG A 24 3.83 -15.24 -17.80
CA ARG A 24 2.76 -16.18 -17.40
C ARG A 24 1.77 -15.56 -16.40
N TRP A 25 2.26 -14.72 -15.49
CA TRP A 25 1.41 -14.00 -14.54
C TRP A 25 0.56 -12.92 -15.24
N VAL A 26 1.17 -12.11 -16.11
CA VAL A 26 0.48 -11.09 -16.92
C VAL A 26 -0.61 -11.71 -17.80
N ASP A 27 -0.33 -12.85 -18.45
CA ASP A 27 -1.31 -13.55 -19.27
C ASP A 27 -2.48 -14.11 -18.44
N SER A 28 -2.21 -14.53 -17.19
CA SER A 28 -3.23 -15.00 -16.26
C SER A 28 -4.13 -13.86 -15.75
N VAL A 29 -3.56 -12.70 -15.46
CA VAL A 29 -4.29 -11.49 -15.02
C VAL A 29 -5.16 -10.94 -16.15
N ALA A 30 -4.62 -10.85 -17.38
CA ALA A 30 -5.37 -10.42 -18.56
C ALA A 30 -6.55 -11.38 -18.87
N GLY A 31 -6.33 -12.69 -18.72
CA GLY A 31 -7.39 -13.69 -18.86
C GLY A 31 -8.49 -13.59 -17.78
N PHE A 32 -8.15 -13.14 -16.58
CA PHE A 32 -9.12 -12.92 -15.50
C PHE A 32 -9.94 -11.64 -15.71
N GLN A 33 -9.28 -10.52 -16.00
CA GLN A 33 -9.95 -9.24 -16.26
C GLN A 33 -10.92 -9.34 -17.45
N GLY A 34 -10.52 -10.02 -18.53
CA GLY A 34 -11.40 -10.28 -19.67
C GLY A 34 -12.58 -11.21 -19.34
N ARG A 35 -12.46 -12.10 -18.36
CA ARG A 35 -13.59 -12.93 -17.88
C ARG A 35 -14.53 -12.12 -16.99
N TYR A 36 -14.00 -11.27 -16.12
CA TYR A 36 -14.78 -10.37 -15.28
C TYR A 36 -15.61 -9.39 -16.10
N LEU A 37 -14.99 -8.67 -17.04
CA LEU A 37 -15.70 -7.70 -17.89
C LEU A 37 -16.77 -8.36 -18.78
N ARG A 38 -16.53 -9.60 -19.24
CA ARG A 38 -17.53 -10.39 -19.99
C ARG A 38 -18.66 -10.93 -19.11
N TRP A 39 -18.43 -11.16 -17.83
CA TRP A 39 -19.46 -11.49 -16.86
C TRP A 39 -20.28 -10.26 -16.50
N GLU A 40 -19.61 -9.13 -16.20
CA GLU A 40 -20.22 -7.86 -15.81
C GLU A 40 -21.12 -7.33 -16.94
N SER A 41 -20.62 -7.27 -18.18
CA SER A 41 -21.44 -6.84 -19.34
C SER A 41 -22.69 -7.71 -19.56
N ARG A 42 -22.63 -9.02 -19.25
CA ARG A 42 -23.78 -9.93 -19.31
C ARG A 42 -24.72 -9.78 -18.12
N ALA A 43 -24.17 -9.60 -16.92
CA ALA A 43 -24.91 -9.44 -15.68
C ALA A 43 -25.65 -8.09 -15.66
N VAL A 44 -24.99 -6.99 -16.02
CA VAL A 44 -25.56 -5.65 -16.08
C VAL A 44 -26.72 -5.56 -17.07
N ARG A 45 -26.62 -6.21 -18.25
CA ARG A 45 -27.75 -6.26 -19.20
C ARG A 45 -28.95 -7.04 -18.67
N ARG A 46 -28.73 -8.13 -17.92
CA ARG A 46 -29.83 -8.91 -17.31
C ARG A 46 -30.45 -8.22 -16.09
N LEU A 47 -29.63 -7.56 -15.28
CA LEU A 47 -30.05 -6.85 -14.06
C LEU A 47 -30.65 -5.48 -14.37
N GLY A 48 -30.30 -4.88 -15.50
CA GLY A 48 -30.82 -3.60 -16.01
C GLY A 48 -32.36 -3.57 -16.09
N GLY A 49 -32.98 -4.69 -16.48
CA GLY A 49 -34.44 -4.82 -16.56
C GLY A 49 -35.16 -5.12 -15.24
N TRP A 50 -34.43 -5.27 -14.13
CA TRP A 50 -35.03 -5.57 -12.82
C TRP A 50 -35.30 -4.28 -12.04
N SER A 51 -36.52 -4.17 -11.50
CA SER A 51 -36.88 -3.07 -10.61
C SER A 51 -36.00 -3.08 -9.35
N VAL A 52 -35.72 -1.90 -8.80
CA VAL A 52 -34.90 -1.71 -7.58
C VAL A 52 -35.31 -2.63 -6.42
N PRO A 53 -36.62 -2.84 -6.13
CA PRO A 53 -37.05 -3.77 -5.07
C PRO A 53 -36.65 -5.23 -5.36
N ARG A 54 -36.69 -5.63 -6.62
CA ARG A 54 -36.36 -7.00 -7.06
C ARG A 54 -34.86 -7.26 -6.98
N ARG A 55 -34.03 -6.25 -7.25
CA ARG A 55 -32.58 -6.32 -7.01
C ARG A 55 -32.28 -6.47 -5.53
N TRP A 56 -32.91 -5.65 -4.69
CA TRP A 56 -32.71 -5.68 -3.24
C TRP A 56 -33.13 -7.03 -2.63
N ALA A 57 -34.29 -7.56 -3.00
CA ALA A 57 -34.75 -8.88 -2.54
C ALA A 57 -33.79 -10.02 -2.97
N THR A 58 -33.22 -9.95 -4.18
CA THR A 58 -32.34 -11.01 -4.68
C THR A 58 -30.95 -10.95 -4.04
N PHE A 59 -30.39 -9.75 -3.83
CA PHE A 59 -29.05 -9.60 -3.26
C PHE A 59 -29.02 -9.66 -1.74
N VAL A 60 -30.12 -9.29 -1.06
CA VAL A 60 -30.15 -9.19 0.40
C VAL A 60 -30.95 -10.34 1.02
N LEU A 61 -32.17 -10.62 0.54
CA LEU A 61 -33.00 -11.67 1.18
C LEU A 61 -32.57 -13.09 0.81
N LEU A 62 -32.14 -13.30 -0.44
CA LEU A 62 -31.80 -14.64 -0.94
C LEU A 62 -30.57 -15.26 -0.25
N PRO A 63 -29.46 -14.54 -0.01
CA PRO A 63 -28.35 -15.06 0.78
C PRO A 63 -28.73 -15.29 2.25
N THR A 64 -29.56 -14.42 2.81
CA THR A 64 -29.98 -14.49 4.23
C THR A 64 -30.91 -15.68 4.49
N LEU A 65 -31.83 -15.99 3.57
CA LEU A 65 -32.69 -17.17 3.64
C LEU A 65 -31.95 -18.49 3.42
N LEU A 66 -30.91 -18.48 2.57
CA LEU A 66 -30.05 -19.65 2.34
C LEU A 66 -29.19 -20.01 3.57
N PHE A 67 -28.79 -18.99 4.36
CA PHE A 67 -28.01 -19.18 5.59
C PHE A 67 -28.79 -19.88 6.72
N CYS A 68 -30.11 -19.67 6.80
CA CYS A 68 -30.97 -20.30 7.82
C CYS A 68 -31.35 -21.76 7.53
N CYS A 69 -31.26 -22.21 6.27
CA CYS A 69 -31.74 -23.54 5.86
C CYS A 69 -30.63 -24.51 5.40
N GLY A 70 -29.36 -24.24 5.75
CA GLY A 70 -28.26 -25.17 5.46
C GLY A 70 -27.90 -25.30 3.97
N GLY A 71 -28.25 -24.30 3.15
CA GLY A 71 -27.91 -24.28 1.73
C GLY A 71 -26.57 -23.61 1.49
N THR A 72 -25.60 -24.36 0.98
CA THR A 72 -24.28 -23.86 0.52
C THR A 72 -24.39 -22.59 -0.30
N VAL A 73 -23.89 -21.49 0.27
CA VAL A 73 -23.71 -20.21 -0.41
C VAL A 73 -22.68 -20.41 -1.52
N VAL A 74 -22.99 -19.86 -2.70
CA VAL A 74 -22.08 -19.73 -3.84
C VAL A 74 -20.70 -19.29 -3.34
N GLY A 75 -19.71 -20.17 -3.46
CA GLY A 75 -18.38 -19.97 -2.92
C GLY A 75 -17.68 -18.75 -3.53
N VAL A 76 -17.84 -17.59 -2.91
CA VAL A 76 -16.65 -16.81 -2.63
C VAL A 76 -15.85 -17.71 -1.68
N PRO A 77 -14.68 -18.21 -2.07
CA PRO A 77 -13.97 -19.15 -1.22
C PRO A 77 -13.81 -18.43 0.12
N ALA A 78 -14.35 -18.98 1.20
CA ALA A 78 -14.08 -18.45 2.54
C ALA A 78 -12.56 -18.34 2.72
N ALA A 79 -11.78 -19.23 2.08
CA ALA A 79 -10.34 -19.15 1.93
C ALA A 79 -9.82 -17.89 1.22
N TRP A 80 -10.51 -17.33 0.21
CA TRP A 80 -10.12 -16.07 -0.45
C TRP A 80 -10.40 -14.87 0.46
N VAL A 81 -11.55 -14.84 1.13
CA VAL A 81 -11.88 -13.78 2.10
C VAL A 81 -10.95 -13.87 3.33
N LEU A 82 -10.72 -15.07 3.87
CA LEU A 82 -9.76 -15.34 4.94
C LEU A 82 -8.33 -14.99 4.51
N ARG A 83 -7.96 -15.29 3.27
CA ARG A 83 -6.65 -14.91 2.73
C ARG A 83 -6.53 -13.40 2.59
N GLN A 84 -7.56 -12.70 2.15
CA GLN A 84 -7.58 -11.23 2.13
C GLN A 84 -7.50 -10.63 3.54
N THR A 85 -8.14 -11.25 4.54
CA THR A 85 -8.05 -10.78 5.94
C THR A 85 -6.70 -11.08 6.58
N MET A 86 -6.08 -12.23 6.25
CA MET A 86 -4.74 -12.58 6.70
C MET A 86 -3.66 -11.76 5.97
N GLU A 87 -3.83 -11.45 4.68
CA GLU A 87 -2.96 -10.56 3.91
C GLU A 87 -3.07 -9.12 4.43
N ALA A 88 -4.25 -8.67 4.87
CA ALA A 88 -4.44 -7.34 5.47
C ALA A 88 -3.79 -7.18 6.85
N SER A 89 -3.48 -8.29 7.55
CA SER A 89 -2.80 -8.27 8.86
C SER A 89 -1.30 -8.53 8.74
N ARG A 90 -0.82 -8.84 7.54
CA ARG A 90 0.62 -9.01 7.26
C ARG A 90 1.16 -7.64 6.84
N GLY A 91 2.41 -7.36 7.22
CA GLY A 91 3.11 -6.18 6.75
C GLY A 91 3.17 -6.10 5.23
N ALA A 92 3.82 -5.07 4.69
CA ALA A 92 3.84 -4.82 3.26
C ALA A 92 4.52 -5.96 2.46
N PRO A 93 4.20 -6.12 1.16
CA PRO A 93 4.80 -7.17 0.33
C PRO A 93 6.29 -6.93 -0.01
N SER A 94 6.80 -5.71 0.20
CA SER A 94 8.17 -5.31 -0.11
C SER A 94 8.58 -4.11 0.76
N PRO A 95 9.89 -3.83 0.95
CA PRO A 95 10.35 -2.74 1.82
C PRO A 95 9.90 -1.36 1.33
N ASP A 96 9.94 -1.13 0.02
CA ASP A 96 9.42 0.08 -0.62
C ASP A 96 7.91 0.23 -0.44
N ALA A 97 7.14 -0.86 -0.52
CA ALA A 97 5.70 -0.81 -0.30
C ALA A 97 5.34 -0.42 1.15
N ALA A 98 6.18 -0.79 2.13
CA ALA A 98 6.02 -0.36 3.52
C ALA A 98 6.24 1.17 3.66
N ALA A 99 7.32 1.68 3.09
CA ALA A 99 7.64 3.11 3.11
C ALA A 99 6.62 3.95 2.32
N ASP A 100 6.17 3.46 1.15
CA ASP A 100 5.13 4.09 0.33
C ASP A 100 3.83 4.23 1.10
N SER A 101 3.36 3.12 1.70
CA SER A 101 2.13 3.11 2.50
C SER A 101 2.21 4.06 3.70
N TYR A 102 3.37 4.15 4.36
CA TYR A 102 3.62 5.11 5.45
C TYR A 102 3.50 6.56 4.97
N LEU A 103 4.14 6.90 3.84
CA LEU A 103 4.10 8.25 3.27
C LEU A 103 2.70 8.62 2.74
N MET A 104 2.00 7.68 2.11
CA MET A 104 0.61 7.86 1.69
C MET A 104 -0.29 8.12 2.89
N ALA A 105 -0.17 7.31 3.95
CA ALA A 105 -0.90 7.51 5.20
C ALA A 105 -0.68 8.91 5.75
N LEU A 106 0.59 9.34 5.84
CA LEU A 106 0.96 10.67 6.32
C LEU A 106 0.40 11.80 5.45
N GLY A 107 0.51 11.67 4.12
CA GLY A 107 0.05 12.66 3.15
C GLY A 107 -1.47 12.86 3.16
N TYR A 108 -2.23 11.76 3.27
CA TYR A 108 -3.69 11.77 3.29
C TYR A 108 -4.29 11.90 4.70
N ASN A 109 -3.47 11.97 5.75
CA ASN A 109 -3.90 11.98 7.14
C ASN A 109 -4.84 10.79 7.47
N THR A 110 -4.41 9.59 7.09
CA THR A 110 -5.15 8.34 7.34
C THR A 110 -4.30 7.40 8.16
N GLU A 111 -4.79 7.03 9.34
CA GLU A 111 -4.17 5.97 10.15
C GLU A 111 -4.58 4.57 9.70
N ASP A 112 -5.63 4.48 8.85
CA ASP A 112 -6.15 3.22 8.35
C ASP A 112 -5.07 2.48 7.53
N GLY A 113 -4.74 1.26 7.94
CA GLY A 113 -3.72 0.44 7.30
C GLY A 113 -2.28 0.80 7.68
N LEU A 114 -2.06 1.77 8.58
CA LEU A 114 -0.74 2.10 9.10
C LEU A 114 -0.24 1.03 10.09
N LEU A 115 -1.09 0.55 10.99
CA LEU A 115 -0.67 -0.38 12.05
C LEU A 115 0.05 -1.64 11.51
N PRO A 116 -0.46 -2.37 10.49
CA PRO A 116 0.19 -3.59 10.01
C PRO A 116 1.58 -3.37 9.41
N ILE A 117 1.87 -2.15 8.93
CA ILE A 117 3.17 -1.81 8.33
C ILE A 117 4.16 -1.22 9.34
N LEU A 118 3.75 -0.97 10.59
CA LEU A 118 4.66 -0.55 11.65
C LEU A 118 5.23 -1.77 12.36
N ASP A 119 6.45 -1.63 12.86
CA ASP A 119 7.13 -2.67 13.62
C ASP A 119 6.33 -3.08 14.85
N ASN A 120 6.02 -4.38 14.98
CA ASN A 120 5.16 -4.87 16.06
C ASN A 120 5.75 -4.62 17.47
N ASP A 121 7.08 -4.59 17.60
CA ASP A 121 7.75 -4.44 18.89
C ASP A 121 7.72 -2.97 19.38
N HIS A 122 7.59 -2.02 18.45
CA HIS A 122 7.65 -0.57 18.70
C HIS A 122 6.46 0.20 18.08
N GLN A 123 5.34 -0.50 17.85
CA GLN A 123 4.21 0.04 17.07
C GLN A 123 3.62 1.31 17.69
N ASP A 124 3.45 1.34 19.01
CA ASP A 124 2.89 2.49 19.73
C ASP A 124 3.80 3.73 19.64
N ASP A 125 5.11 3.54 19.75
CA ASP A 125 6.09 4.62 19.65
C ASP A 125 6.12 5.21 18.24
N LEU A 126 6.17 4.35 17.22
CA LEU A 126 6.14 4.75 15.81
C LEU A 126 4.84 5.45 15.42
N LEU A 127 3.71 4.99 15.96
CA LEU A 127 2.41 5.65 15.77
C LEU A 127 2.38 7.02 16.46
N ALA A 128 2.94 7.14 17.66
CA ALA A 128 3.04 8.41 18.36
C ALA A 128 3.92 9.41 17.61
N GLU A 129 5.06 8.97 17.08
CA GLU A 129 5.96 9.77 16.23
C GLU A 129 5.24 10.23 14.95
N TRP A 130 4.54 9.33 14.26
CA TRP A 130 3.76 9.65 13.07
C TRP A 130 2.70 10.71 13.37
N ARG A 131 1.94 10.55 14.46
CA ARG A 131 0.91 11.53 14.90
C ARG A 131 1.51 12.87 15.26
N ALA A 132 2.65 12.89 15.93
CA ALA A 132 3.36 14.12 16.27
C ALA A 132 3.81 14.86 15.00
N TYR A 133 4.33 14.14 14.01
CA TYR A 133 4.74 14.70 12.73
C TYR A 133 3.54 15.28 11.96
N ARG A 134 2.45 14.51 11.86
CA ARG A 134 1.21 14.96 11.22
C ARG A 134 0.64 16.22 11.89
N LYS A 135 0.64 16.25 13.22
CA LYS A 135 0.21 17.42 13.98
C LYS A 135 1.06 18.65 13.68
N ALA A 136 2.38 18.50 13.54
CA ALA A 136 3.24 19.61 13.15
C ALA A 136 2.91 20.14 11.74
N MET A 137 2.57 19.25 10.81
CA MET A 137 2.08 19.62 9.48
C MET A 137 0.77 20.42 9.55
N ASP A 138 -0.20 19.93 10.32
CA ASP A 138 -1.52 20.56 10.47
C ASP A 138 -1.46 21.92 11.18
N ASN A 139 -0.51 22.10 12.09
CA ASN A 139 -0.28 23.36 12.81
C ASN A 139 0.47 24.42 11.99
N THR A 140 0.84 24.12 10.74
CA THR A 140 1.46 25.10 9.84
C THR A 140 0.41 26.01 9.21
N SER A 141 0.72 27.30 9.04
CA SER A 141 -0.17 28.27 8.39
C SER A 141 0.40 28.77 7.06
N PRO A 142 -0.18 28.41 5.90
CA PRO A 142 -1.24 27.41 5.72
C PRO A 142 -0.71 25.97 5.84
N ALA A 143 -1.59 25.02 6.16
CA ALA A 143 -1.24 23.60 6.20
C ALA A 143 -0.92 23.11 4.77
N PRO A 144 0.01 22.15 4.62
CA PRO A 144 0.34 21.60 3.30
C PRO A 144 -0.88 20.91 2.69
N SER A 145 -1.09 21.11 1.39
CA SER A 145 -2.18 20.45 0.66
C SER A 145 -1.89 18.97 0.40
N ARG A 146 -0.61 18.63 0.18
CA ARG A 146 -0.13 17.25 0.07
C ARG A 146 1.37 17.14 0.31
N LEU A 147 1.84 15.92 0.53
CA LEU A 147 3.23 15.55 0.35
C LEU A 147 3.42 14.95 -1.04
N ASP A 148 4.50 15.34 -1.69
CA ASP A 148 4.97 14.79 -2.95
C ASP A 148 6.28 14.05 -2.68
N PHE A 149 6.39 12.82 -3.17
CA PHE A 149 7.62 12.04 -2.99
C PHE A 149 7.99 11.29 -4.26
N GLY A 150 9.30 11.16 -4.47
CA GLY A 150 9.89 10.55 -5.65
C GLY A 150 9.89 9.03 -5.60
N ALA A 151 10.60 8.43 -6.56
CA ALA A 151 10.82 6.99 -6.60
C ALA A 151 11.56 6.52 -5.34
N LEU A 152 11.06 5.44 -4.73
CA LEU A 152 11.67 4.82 -3.57
C LEU A 152 12.88 4.00 -4.00
N ALA A 153 14.05 4.35 -3.48
CA ALA A 153 15.27 3.59 -3.67
C ALA A 153 15.44 2.59 -2.52
N VAL A 154 15.43 1.30 -2.84
CA VAL A 154 15.65 0.22 -1.88
C VAL A 154 17.15 -0.12 -1.86
N GLY A 155 17.75 0.00 -0.69
CA GLY A 155 19.11 -0.44 -0.42
C GLY A 155 19.24 -1.97 -0.45
N GLN A 156 20.45 -2.47 -0.22
CA GLN A 156 20.67 -3.91 -0.17
C GLN A 156 19.90 -4.54 1.00
N VAL A 157 19.21 -5.65 0.73
CA VAL A 157 18.59 -6.47 1.78
C VAL A 157 19.67 -7.33 2.44
N VAL A 158 19.84 -7.18 3.76
CA VAL A 158 20.77 -7.98 4.57
C VAL A 158 20.03 -8.44 5.82
N ASP A 159 20.03 -9.76 6.09
CA ASP A 159 19.39 -10.38 7.25
C ASP A 159 17.92 -9.93 7.46
N GLY A 160 17.15 -9.86 6.36
CA GLY A 160 15.76 -9.43 6.39
C GLY A 160 15.57 -7.94 6.73
N ARG A 161 16.59 -7.10 6.55
CA ARG A 161 16.49 -5.65 6.75
C ARG A 161 16.88 -4.91 5.50
N ALA A 162 16.22 -3.78 5.26
CA ALA A 162 16.54 -2.88 4.16
C ALA A 162 16.44 -1.43 4.61
N GLU A 163 17.25 -0.57 4.01
CA GLU A 163 17.03 0.87 4.06
C GLU A 163 16.27 1.28 2.80
N VAL A 164 15.26 2.13 2.93
CA VAL A 164 14.54 2.72 1.81
C VAL A 164 14.69 4.23 1.90
N THR A 165 15.09 4.86 0.80
CA THR A 165 15.27 6.32 0.74
C THR A 165 14.40 6.92 -0.35
N THR A 166 13.84 8.10 -0.09
CA THR A 166 13.14 8.88 -1.11
C THR A 166 13.24 10.37 -0.81
N GLU A 167 13.10 11.18 -1.85
CA GLU A 167 13.02 12.63 -1.74
C GLU A 167 11.57 13.04 -1.55
N VAL A 168 11.30 13.83 -0.51
CA VAL A 168 9.96 14.27 -0.13
C VAL A 168 9.90 15.79 -0.11
N SER A 169 8.90 16.36 -0.76
CA SER A 169 8.55 17.78 -0.74
C SER A 169 7.11 17.97 -0.25
N ALA A 170 6.82 19.15 0.27
CA ALA A 170 5.46 19.57 0.63
C ALA A 170 4.93 20.52 -0.43
N THR A 171 3.66 20.38 -0.79
CA THR A 171 3.01 21.25 -1.79
C THR A 171 1.79 21.93 -1.18
N TRP A 172 1.66 23.23 -1.46
CA TRP A 172 0.53 24.06 -1.09
C TRP A 172 -0.15 24.58 -2.34
N TRP A 173 -1.48 24.46 -2.38
CA TRP A 173 -2.29 25.03 -3.45
C TRP A 173 -2.86 26.36 -2.99
N GLY A 174 -2.68 27.41 -3.81
CA GLY A 174 -3.33 28.70 -3.58
C GLY A 174 -4.85 28.54 -3.55
N THR A 175 -5.47 28.92 -2.45
CA THR A 175 -6.93 28.89 -2.26
C THR A 175 -7.63 30.12 -2.83
N ASP A 176 -6.85 31.10 -3.32
CA ASP A 176 -7.27 32.49 -3.47
C ASP A 176 -7.74 32.81 -4.90
N GLY A 177 -8.09 31.79 -5.69
CA GLY A 177 -8.50 31.92 -7.09
C GLY A 177 -7.35 32.23 -8.06
N ARG A 178 -6.12 32.36 -7.57
CA ARG A 178 -4.89 32.33 -8.36
C ARG A 178 -4.28 30.94 -8.20
N ALA A 179 -4.26 30.16 -9.28
CA ALA A 179 -3.72 28.80 -9.32
C ALA A 179 -2.19 28.77 -9.20
N ILE A 180 -1.65 29.35 -8.13
CA ILE A 180 -0.22 29.30 -7.82
C ILE A 180 -0.05 28.18 -6.80
N ALA A 181 0.53 27.07 -7.25
CA ALA A 181 1.06 26.06 -6.36
C ALA A 181 2.49 26.46 -6.00
N TYR A 182 2.85 26.34 -4.72
CA TYR A 182 4.24 26.42 -4.29
C TYR A 182 4.61 25.14 -3.56
N SER A 183 5.86 24.74 -3.69
CA SER A 183 6.41 23.54 -3.08
C SER A 183 7.64 23.89 -2.26
N SER A 184 7.90 23.11 -1.22
CA SER A 184 9.14 23.21 -0.45
C SER A 184 10.33 22.70 -1.25
N GLU A 185 11.53 22.88 -0.70
CA GLU A 185 12.67 22.07 -1.09
C GLU A 185 12.37 20.57 -0.85
N GLU A 186 13.03 19.73 -1.64
CA GLU A 186 13.04 18.29 -1.45
C GLU A 186 14.03 17.93 -0.35
N TYR A 187 13.60 17.04 0.55
CA TYR A 187 14.48 16.49 1.57
C TYR A 187 14.44 14.97 1.56
N THR A 188 15.60 14.36 1.78
CA THR A 188 15.74 12.91 1.84
C THR A 188 15.15 12.37 3.13
N TRP A 189 14.20 11.44 2.99
CA TRP A 189 13.71 10.59 4.07
C TRP A 189 14.39 9.23 4.00
N ARG A 190 14.69 8.65 5.17
CA ARG A 190 15.24 7.29 5.26
C ARG A 190 14.36 6.44 6.15
N PHE A 191 13.97 5.28 5.65
CA PHE A 191 13.19 4.29 6.34
C PHE A 191 14.06 3.08 6.58
N LYS A 192 14.11 2.59 7.82
CA LYS A 192 14.65 1.26 8.10
C LYS A 192 13.48 0.29 8.15
N THR A 193 13.55 -0.77 7.37
CA THR A 193 12.51 -1.79 7.30
C THR A 193 13.04 -3.15 7.71
N ARG A 194 12.14 -4.00 8.20
CA ARG A 194 12.41 -5.37 8.63
C ARG A 194 11.35 -6.30 8.04
N GLU A 195 11.81 -7.42 7.49
CA GLU A 195 10.99 -8.52 7.02
C GLU A 195 10.73 -9.46 8.20
N ASP A 196 9.46 -9.59 8.57
CA ASP A 196 8.98 -10.62 9.49
C ASP A 196 7.83 -11.37 8.82
N ASN A 197 6.58 -11.18 9.26
CA ASN A 197 5.38 -11.70 8.59
C ASN A 197 4.93 -10.83 7.41
N GLY A 198 5.84 -10.03 6.87
CA GLY A 198 5.65 -8.92 5.95
C GLY A 198 6.68 -7.83 6.25
N TRP A 199 6.89 -6.91 5.32
CA TRP A 199 7.82 -5.80 5.52
C TRP A 199 7.18 -4.73 6.40
N GLN A 200 7.89 -4.36 7.46
CA GLN A 200 7.47 -3.37 8.44
C GLN A 200 8.50 -2.24 8.55
N VAL A 201 8.04 -1.04 8.84
CA VAL A 201 8.84 0.14 9.14
C VAL A 201 9.27 0.08 10.61
N VAL A 202 10.58 0.06 10.84
CA VAL A 202 11.21 -0.01 12.17
C VAL A 202 11.59 1.37 12.68
N SER A 203 12.01 2.27 11.79
CA SER A 203 12.29 3.66 12.14
C SER A 203 12.19 4.55 10.91
N VAL A 204 11.83 5.81 11.13
CA VAL A 204 11.77 6.83 10.08
C VAL A 204 12.68 7.98 10.47
N GLU A 205 13.70 8.22 9.66
CA GLU A 205 14.58 9.38 9.77
C GLU A 205 14.06 10.44 8.79
N ALA A 206 13.26 11.37 9.31
CA ALA A 206 12.70 12.51 8.59
C ALA A 206 13.28 13.82 9.13
N PRO A 207 13.49 14.84 8.27
CA PRO A 207 13.78 16.20 8.74
C PRO A 207 12.66 16.72 9.64
N THR A 208 12.97 17.62 10.56
CA THR A 208 11.94 18.30 11.35
C THR A 208 11.01 19.10 10.44
N TRP A 209 9.70 19.00 10.64
CA TRP A 209 8.74 19.78 9.87
C TRP A 209 8.95 21.30 10.07
N CYS A 210 8.78 21.75 11.30
CA CYS A 210 9.05 23.14 11.70
C CYS A 210 10.56 23.37 11.84
N GLY A 211 11.09 24.37 11.15
CA GLY A 211 12.52 24.65 11.06
C GLY A 211 13.26 23.88 9.97
N GLY A 212 12.60 22.92 9.30
CA GLY A 212 13.13 22.22 8.12
C GLY A 212 12.27 22.51 6.88
N TYR A 213 11.13 21.83 6.75
CA TYR A 213 10.19 22.04 5.63
C TYR A 213 9.61 23.44 5.59
N VAL A 214 9.29 23.98 6.76
CA VAL A 214 8.72 25.31 6.91
C VAL A 214 9.49 26.09 7.97
N ARG A 215 9.48 27.42 7.85
CA ARG A 215 10.10 28.29 8.85
C ARG A 215 9.36 28.16 10.19
N LEU A 216 10.10 28.34 11.30
CA LEU A 216 9.53 28.22 12.65
C LEU A 216 8.37 29.19 12.91
N ASP A 217 8.38 30.38 12.31
CA ASP A 217 7.32 31.39 12.45
C ASP A 217 6.00 30.99 11.77
N ALA A 218 6.03 30.00 10.88
CA ALA A 218 4.83 29.47 10.22
C ALA A 218 4.15 28.35 11.03
N CYS A 219 4.78 27.86 12.10
CA CYS A 219 4.23 26.82 12.97
C CYS A 219 3.61 27.43 14.25
N ALA A 220 2.43 26.95 14.64
CA ALA A 220 1.68 27.37 15.83
C ALA A 220 1.70 26.35 16.98
#